data_AF-A0A0N5D7N4-F1
#
_entry.id   AF-A0A0N5D7N4-F1
#
_cell.length_a   1.000
_cell.length_b   1.000
_cell.length_c   1.000
_cell.angle_alpha   90.00
_cell.angle_beta   90.00
_cell.angle_gamma   90.00
#
_symmetry.space_group_name_H-M   'P 1'
#
loop_
_entity.id
_entity.type
_entity.pdbx_description
1 polymer ?
#
loop_
_entity_poly.entity_id
_entity_poly.type
_entity_poly.pdbx_seq_one_letter_code
_entity_poly.pdbx_strand_id
1 'polypeptide(L)'
;MVFNCQELTKNFLVEPYREERRIRLGRSKFLDIFFYSGVYDYQRLRVIINLPTGFLISALLYKFAWHRINFLDFNPIAEQILKWIVIVACAIAFAGSPLFRCAIICVLFGALGKNGQNLLTVIVINNLSYGPVENIVQNFKVSTNMITCHIKQKEDMMAQRVILSTGPIEAFMAEHFGKIQNSCFFPATSREYNFRNMQKQMLFNFVVSTTVQSENLRSVRHSSDLSSLYKGSEHLYTLLNVTEAISFCDQMTNQVISRTKNLDSDLTDAYNLSESVMDHLRVNLHYKAVVEPQIVRVYSIKEVQYKIAQNFHLLKNYLNNIDFNNVFLTPYFWHIDEKRRNDGQIFLYPLSKAEIQANKLMTPFSPPTKTEIGTSWLPLAKFIFLFIISCFVTFIDFVFYKIIYSISKYTEKDIVTESQQFFSFKFLILVNFNLNFVCNQIDGTGFIADLVKDLLEFDYAKHANMTISLEECKYNPVSPDWVYAGKYIFFPLGIMFLLQVIFGYVIKRLTLFYVIGNIFRKRCKARIIHLYNKMLFVRINGRKLARARIRFQVQRRILHREYIEQKRQAKFYLC
;
A
#
# COMPACT_ATOMS: atom_id res chain seq x y z
N MET A 1 -36.99 64.75 20.66
CA MET A 1 -37.10 63.28 20.55
C MET A 1 -35.82 62.66 21.06
N VAL A 2 -35.77 62.30 22.34
CA VAL A 2 -34.64 61.52 22.88
C VAL A 2 -34.91 60.07 22.47
N PHE A 3 -34.28 59.61 21.40
CA PHE A 3 -34.28 58.20 21.06
C PHE A 3 -33.56 57.45 22.18
N ASN A 4 -34.34 56.76 23.01
CA ASN A 4 -33.85 55.99 24.14
C ASN A 4 -32.95 54.87 23.61
N CYS A 5 -31.62 55.04 23.71
CA CYS A 5 -30.63 54.12 23.15
C CYS A 5 -30.78 52.68 23.70
N GLN A 6 -31.31 52.56 24.92
CA GLN A 6 -31.67 51.28 25.56
C GLN A 6 -32.84 50.56 24.89
N GLU A 7 -33.81 51.30 24.33
CA GLU A 7 -35.00 50.73 23.71
C GLU A 7 -34.72 50.32 22.25
N LEU A 8 -33.89 51.11 21.57
CA LEU A 8 -33.32 50.78 20.26
C LEU A 8 -32.43 49.54 20.33
N THR A 9 -31.54 49.43 21.33
CA THR A 9 -30.70 48.23 21.51
C THR A 9 -31.52 47.00 21.91
N LYS A 10 -32.59 47.14 22.71
CA LYS A 10 -33.53 46.05 23.02
C LYS A 10 -34.22 45.51 21.77
N ASN A 11 -34.80 46.38 20.95
CA ASN A 11 -35.47 45.97 19.71
C ASN A 11 -34.50 45.43 18.64
N PHE A 12 -33.21 45.76 18.76
CA PHE A 12 -32.16 45.32 17.84
C PHE A 12 -31.58 43.93 18.19
N LEU A 13 -31.62 43.54 19.47
CA LEU A 13 -31.04 42.29 19.97
C LEU A 13 -32.08 41.23 20.35
N VAL A 14 -33.34 41.64 20.56
CA VAL A 14 -34.40 40.80 21.11
C VAL A 14 -35.61 40.78 20.18
N GLU A 15 -35.94 39.59 19.68
CA GLU A 15 -37.23 39.30 19.06
C GLU A 15 -38.15 38.66 20.12
N PRO A 16 -39.06 39.42 20.75
CA PRO A 16 -39.79 38.98 21.93
C PRO A 16 -40.66 37.73 21.66
N TYR A 17 -41.37 37.70 20.53
CA TYR A 17 -42.17 36.56 20.08
C TYR A 17 -41.39 35.23 20.06
N ARG A 18 -40.11 35.29 19.67
CA ARG A 18 -39.27 34.11 19.56
C ARG A 18 -38.64 33.72 20.88
N GLU A 19 -38.28 34.70 21.70
CA GLU A 19 -37.67 34.48 23.01
C GLU A 19 -38.64 33.77 23.97
N GLU A 20 -39.93 34.14 23.96
CA GLU A 20 -40.97 33.40 24.69
C GLU A 20 -41.09 31.94 24.27
N ARG A 21 -41.04 31.68 22.95
CA ARG A 21 -41.08 30.31 22.42
C ARG A 21 -39.83 29.53 22.82
N ARG A 22 -38.65 30.16 22.82
CA ARG A 22 -37.39 29.54 23.23
C ARG A 22 -37.46 29.11 24.69
N ILE A 23 -37.94 29.99 25.58
CA ILE A 23 -38.08 29.73 27.02
C ILE A 23 -39.05 28.57 27.25
N ARG A 24 -40.21 28.57 26.59
CA ARG A 24 -41.18 27.45 26.67
C ARG A 24 -40.62 26.10 26.24
N LEU A 25 -39.66 26.10 25.32
CA LEU A 25 -39.02 24.87 24.83
C LEU A 25 -37.74 24.50 25.60
N GLY A 26 -37.36 25.27 26.63
CA GLY A 26 -36.17 25.01 27.44
C GLY A 26 -34.84 25.10 26.67
N ARG A 27 -34.77 25.90 25.59
CA ARG A 27 -33.60 25.94 24.70
C ARG A 27 -32.63 27.05 25.06
N SER A 28 -31.33 26.77 24.95
CA SER A 28 -30.30 27.81 25.05
C SER A 28 -30.40 28.77 23.86
N LYS A 29 -30.08 30.05 24.10
CA LYS A 29 -30.15 31.12 23.08
C LYS A 29 -29.20 30.83 21.92
N PHE A 30 -28.00 30.35 22.21
CA PHE A 30 -27.02 29.93 21.22
C PHE A 30 -27.55 28.82 20.29
N LEU A 31 -28.11 27.74 20.86
CA LEU A 31 -28.59 26.60 20.08
C LEU A 31 -29.79 26.98 19.18
N ASP A 32 -30.65 27.89 19.65
CA ASP A 32 -31.77 28.42 18.85
C ASP A 32 -31.30 29.26 17.66
N ILE A 33 -30.25 30.06 17.84
CA ILE A 33 -29.66 30.91 16.79
C ILE A 33 -28.83 30.09 15.79
N PHE A 34 -28.18 29.02 16.24
CA PHE A 34 -27.34 28.21 15.37
C PHE A 34 -28.17 27.19 14.54
N PHE A 35 -29.04 26.41 15.19
CA PHE A 35 -29.74 25.30 14.53
C PHE A 35 -31.17 25.62 14.10
N TYR A 36 -31.86 26.54 14.76
CA TYR A 36 -33.32 26.68 14.59
C TYR A 36 -33.75 27.99 13.92
N SER A 37 -32.83 28.94 13.73
CA SER A 37 -33.12 30.25 13.15
C SER A 37 -33.33 30.17 11.63
N GLY A 38 -34.50 30.59 11.11
CA GLY A 38 -34.80 30.62 9.68
C GLY A 38 -34.49 31.99 9.07
N VAL A 39 -34.40 32.12 7.75
CA VAL A 39 -33.82 33.30 7.04
C VAL A 39 -34.09 34.68 7.69
N TYR A 40 -35.34 34.95 8.10
CA TYR A 40 -35.75 36.26 8.64
C TYR A 40 -35.51 36.49 10.13
N ASP A 41 -35.16 35.46 10.90
CA ASP A 41 -35.09 35.56 12.36
C ASP A 41 -33.67 35.93 12.87
N TYR A 42 -33.52 36.78 13.88
CA TYR A 42 -32.23 37.14 14.48
C TYR A 42 -31.14 37.59 13.47
N GLN A 43 -31.48 38.38 12.44
CA GLN A 43 -30.56 38.67 11.32
C GLN A 43 -29.13 39.08 11.75
N ARG A 44 -28.99 40.05 12.65
CA ARG A 44 -27.68 40.56 13.09
C ARG A 44 -26.98 39.63 14.08
N LEU A 45 -27.71 39.15 15.08
CA LEU A 45 -27.20 38.24 16.11
C LEU A 45 -26.77 36.88 15.51
N ARG A 46 -27.45 36.44 14.44
CA ARG A 46 -27.08 35.28 13.64
C ARG A 46 -25.70 35.47 13.01
N VAL A 47 -25.43 36.60 12.38
CA VAL A 47 -24.13 36.83 11.73
C VAL A 47 -23.02 36.82 12.78
N ILE A 48 -23.21 37.52 13.90
CA ILE A 48 -22.22 37.59 14.99
C ILE A 48 -21.89 36.21 15.56
N ILE A 49 -22.88 35.35 15.78
CA ILE A 49 -22.66 34.01 16.36
C ILE A 49 -22.19 33.00 15.30
N ASN A 50 -22.78 33.01 14.11
CA ASN A 50 -22.50 31.99 13.11
C ASN A 50 -21.22 32.24 12.33
N LEU A 51 -20.74 33.48 12.21
CA LEU A 51 -19.51 33.79 11.50
C LEU A 51 -18.27 33.15 12.16
N PRO A 52 -18.02 33.29 13.49
CA PRO A 52 -16.91 32.60 14.15
C PRO A 52 -17.01 31.07 14.05
N THR A 53 -18.22 30.52 14.24
CA THR A 53 -18.42 29.06 14.14
C THR A 53 -18.24 28.55 12.71
N GLY A 54 -18.70 29.31 11.72
CA GLY A 54 -18.55 29.00 10.31
C GLY A 54 -17.08 29.09 9.87
N PHE A 55 -16.33 30.04 10.42
CA PHE A 55 -14.89 30.13 10.22
C PHE A 55 -14.16 28.92 10.79
N LEU A 56 -14.46 28.52 12.03
CA LEU A 56 -13.87 27.34 12.67
C LEU A 56 -14.18 26.05 11.87
N ILE A 57 -15.44 25.87 11.46
CA ILE A 57 -15.86 24.75 10.63
C ILE A 57 -15.16 24.75 9.27
N SER A 58 -15.09 25.91 8.61
CA SER A 58 -14.47 26.03 7.28
C SER A 58 -12.95 25.82 7.34
N ALA A 59 -12.29 26.26 8.42
CA ALA A 59 -10.87 25.99 8.66
C ALA A 59 -10.59 24.49 8.88
N LEU A 60 -11.45 23.80 9.64
CA LEU A 60 -11.36 22.34 9.80
C LEU A 60 -11.60 21.62 8.47
N LEU A 61 -12.63 22.00 7.71
CA LEU A 61 -12.89 21.45 6.39
C LEU A 61 -11.73 21.69 5.43
N TYR A 62 -11.10 22.86 5.48
CA TYR A 62 -9.92 23.15 4.68
C TYR A 62 -8.77 22.21 5.05
N LYS A 63 -8.45 22.08 6.34
CA LYS A 63 -7.35 21.22 6.82
C LYS A 63 -7.54 19.74 6.44
N PHE A 64 -8.75 19.20 6.58
CA PHE A 64 -9.00 17.77 6.39
C PHE A 64 -9.41 17.38 4.97
N ALA A 65 -10.08 18.27 4.22
CA ALA A 65 -10.65 17.94 2.91
C ALA A 65 -10.10 18.80 1.77
N TRP A 66 -10.05 20.13 1.94
CA TRP A 66 -9.75 21.03 0.81
C TRP A 66 -8.28 21.36 0.60
N HIS A 67 -7.38 21.06 1.56
CA HIS A 67 -5.94 21.21 1.37
C HIS A 67 -5.43 20.45 0.13
N ARG A 68 -6.03 19.30 -0.18
CA ARG A 68 -5.66 18.50 -1.36
C ARG A 68 -6.17 19.08 -2.69
N ILE A 69 -7.03 20.09 -2.63
CA ILE A 69 -7.63 20.76 -3.80
C ILE A 69 -6.81 22.01 -4.17
N ASN A 70 -5.76 22.35 -3.41
CA ASN A 70 -4.98 23.55 -3.71
C ASN A 70 -4.12 23.31 -4.97
N PHE A 71 -4.34 24.13 -5.99
CA PHE A 71 -3.60 24.05 -7.27
C PHE A 71 -2.39 24.99 -7.29
N LEU A 72 -2.27 25.86 -6.28
CA LEU A 72 -1.28 26.93 -6.22
C LEU A 72 -0.09 26.61 -5.31
N ASP A 73 0.14 25.32 -5.01
CA ASP A 73 1.29 24.85 -4.19
C ASP A 73 2.65 25.26 -4.79
N PHE A 74 2.69 25.68 -6.06
CA PHE A 74 3.89 26.21 -6.72
C PHE A 74 4.36 27.55 -6.13
N ASN A 75 3.49 28.29 -5.45
CA ASN A 75 3.85 29.53 -4.78
C ASN A 75 3.24 29.60 -3.36
N PRO A 76 4.07 29.65 -2.30
CA PRO A 76 3.60 29.63 -0.91
C PRO A 76 2.68 30.81 -0.57
N ILE A 77 2.86 31.96 -1.22
CA ILE A 77 2.01 33.15 -1.02
C ILE A 77 0.62 32.90 -1.61
N ALA A 78 0.56 32.35 -2.81
CA ALA A 78 -0.69 32.16 -3.53
C ALA A 78 -1.55 31.04 -2.91
N GLU A 79 -0.91 29.98 -2.40
CA GLU A 79 -1.56 28.95 -1.57
C GLU A 79 -2.25 29.57 -0.34
N GLN A 80 -1.53 30.42 0.40
CA GLN A 80 -2.05 31.04 1.61
C GLN A 80 -3.20 32.02 1.30
N ILE A 81 -3.10 32.78 0.20
CA ILE A 81 -4.19 33.66 -0.27
C ILE A 81 -5.45 32.83 -0.60
N LEU A 82 -5.31 31.75 -1.38
CA LEU A 82 -6.46 30.91 -1.75
C LEU A 82 -7.13 30.31 -0.51
N LYS A 83 -6.32 29.81 0.44
CA LYS A 83 -6.80 29.27 1.71
C LYS A 83 -7.70 30.25 2.46
N TRP A 84 -7.23 31.48 2.66
CA TRP A 84 -8.00 32.48 3.39
C TRP A 84 -9.25 32.93 2.63
N ILE A 85 -9.16 33.10 1.31
CA ILE A 85 -10.33 33.42 0.47
C ILE A 85 -11.41 32.35 0.60
N VAL A 86 -11.05 31.08 0.49
CA VAL A 86 -12.01 29.96 0.61
C VAL A 86 -12.62 29.91 2.01
N ILE A 87 -11.81 30.01 3.07
CA ILE A 87 -12.30 29.97 4.46
C ILE A 87 -13.25 31.13 4.75
N VAL A 88 -12.87 32.36 4.36
CA VAL A 88 -13.68 33.56 4.60
C VAL A 88 -14.98 33.52 3.77
N ALA A 89 -14.91 33.16 2.50
CA ALA A 89 -16.10 33.06 1.65
C ALA A 89 -17.08 31.99 2.18
N CYS A 90 -16.58 30.82 2.59
CA CYS A 90 -17.41 29.79 3.22
C CYS A 90 -17.99 30.23 4.56
N ALA A 91 -17.24 30.94 5.39
CA ALA A 91 -17.72 31.46 6.67
C ALA A 91 -18.86 32.48 6.49
N ILE A 92 -18.72 33.39 5.53
CA ILE A 92 -19.75 34.38 5.18
C ILE A 92 -21.00 33.66 4.66
N ALA A 93 -20.84 32.70 3.74
CA ALA A 93 -21.97 31.92 3.20
C ALA A 93 -22.70 31.11 4.29
N PHE A 94 -21.95 30.53 5.24
CA PHE A 94 -22.49 29.80 6.39
C PHE A 94 -23.29 30.69 7.34
N ALA A 95 -22.82 31.93 7.55
CA ALA A 95 -23.51 32.91 8.37
C ALA A 95 -24.79 33.43 7.70
N GLY A 96 -24.74 33.73 6.40
CA GLY A 96 -25.83 34.36 5.64
C GLY A 96 -26.98 33.42 5.27
N SER A 97 -26.69 32.17 4.88
CA SER A 97 -27.70 31.27 4.31
C SER A 97 -27.90 29.99 5.14
N PRO A 98 -29.13 29.74 5.66
CA PRO A 98 -29.47 28.47 6.31
C PRO A 98 -29.30 27.24 5.39
N LEU A 99 -29.43 27.42 4.07
CA LEU A 99 -29.22 26.35 3.09
C LEU A 99 -27.74 25.95 3.03
N PHE A 100 -26.84 26.92 2.92
CA PHE A 100 -25.39 26.67 2.93
C PHE A 100 -24.92 26.11 4.27
N ARG A 101 -25.45 26.63 5.39
CA ARG A 101 -25.20 26.08 6.73
C ARG A 101 -25.56 24.60 6.80
N CYS A 102 -26.76 24.25 6.35
CA CYS A 102 -27.21 22.86 6.32
C CYS A 102 -26.32 22.01 5.42
N ALA A 103 -25.95 22.51 4.24
CA ALA A 103 -25.11 21.78 3.29
C ALA A 103 -23.71 21.49 3.88
N ILE A 104 -23.06 22.48 4.49
CA ILE A 104 -21.74 22.32 5.12
C ILE A 104 -21.80 21.32 6.28
N ILE A 105 -22.80 21.41 7.14
CA ILE A 105 -22.98 20.45 8.24
C ILE A 105 -23.28 19.04 7.67
N CYS A 106 -24.08 18.93 6.60
CA CYS A 106 -24.32 17.64 5.93
C CYS A 106 -23.04 17.06 5.29
N VAL A 107 -22.14 17.89 4.76
CA VAL A 107 -20.84 17.44 4.24
C VAL A 107 -19.99 16.87 5.38
N LEU A 108 -19.94 17.53 6.55
CA LEU A 108 -19.22 17.05 7.73
C LEU A 108 -19.76 15.70 8.23
N PHE A 109 -21.08 15.59 8.46
CA PHE A 109 -21.69 14.33 8.88
C PHE A 109 -21.60 13.26 7.79
N GLY A 110 -21.70 13.65 6.52
CA GLY A 110 -21.49 12.77 5.37
C GLY A 110 -20.08 12.18 5.33
N ALA A 111 -19.06 12.96 5.70
CA ALA A 111 -17.69 12.50 5.82
C ALA A 111 -17.50 11.47 6.95
N LEU A 112 -18.30 11.52 8.01
CA LEU A 112 -18.29 10.46 9.03
C LEU A 112 -18.91 9.15 8.53
N GLY A 113 -19.80 9.22 7.53
CA GLY A 113 -20.39 8.04 6.88
C GLY A 113 -19.59 7.55 5.68
N LYS A 114 -20.26 6.79 4.80
CA LYS A 114 -19.65 6.20 3.58
C LYS A 114 -18.93 7.21 2.68
N ASN A 115 -19.31 8.49 2.71
CA ASN A 115 -18.71 9.49 1.84
C ASN A 115 -17.30 9.90 2.30
N GLY A 116 -16.89 9.72 3.56
CA GLY A 116 -15.50 9.97 3.98
C GLY A 116 -14.59 8.75 3.94
N GLN A 117 -15.07 7.64 3.41
CA GLN A 117 -14.28 6.41 3.33
C GLN A 117 -13.02 6.59 2.51
N ASN A 118 -13.13 7.25 1.34
CA ASN A 118 -11.97 7.51 0.50
C ASN A 118 -10.89 8.35 1.23
N LEU A 119 -11.28 9.28 2.11
CA LEU A 119 -10.33 10.06 2.90
C LEU A 119 -9.50 9.17 3.84
N LEU A 120 -10.17 8.28 4.58
CA LEU A 120 -9.50 7.32 5.46
C LEU A 120 -8.66 6.33 4.67
N THR A 121 -9.14 5.88 3.51
CA THR A 121 -8.37 5.01 2.60
C THR A 121 -7.05 5.66 2.17
N VAL A 122 -7.08 6.94 1.76
CA VAL A 122 -5.85 7.66 1.38
C VAL A 122 -4.91 7.81 2.57
N ILE A 123 -5.43 8.10 3.77
CA ILE A 123 -4.61 8.17 5.00
C ILE A 123 -3.93 6.82 5.24
N VAL A 124 -4.67 5.71 5.17
CA VAL A 124 -4.11 4.36 5.38
C VAL A 124 -3.05 4.03 4.32
N ILE A 125 -3.32 4.28 3.03
CA ILE A 125 -2.36 4.01 1.94
C ILE A 125 -1.08 4.84 2.10
N ASN A 126 -1.19 6.11 2.48
CA ASN A 126 -0.02 6.96 2.71
C ASN A 126 0.81 6.44 3.90
N ASN A 127 0.17 6.08 5.01
CA ASN A 127 0.89 5.57 6.17
C ASN A 127 1.47 4.17 5.95
N LEU A 128 0.83 3.33 5.12
CA LEU A 128 1.41 2.08 4.63
C LEU A 128 2.68 2.34 3.81
N SER A 129 2.63 3.33 2.93
CA SER A 129 3.76 3.69 2.06
C SER A 129 4.96 4.21 2.87
N TYR A 130 4.73 5.14 3.80
CA TYR A 130 5.80 5.74 4.62
C TYR A 130 6.26 4.89 5.80
N GLY A 131 5.50 3.86 6.19
CA GLY A 131 5.85 2.96 7.27
C GLY A 131 6.33 1.61 6.75
N PRO A 132 5.48 0.56 6.77
CA PRO A 132 5.88 -0.80 6.39
C PRO A 132 6.53 -0.94 5.01
N VAL A 133 6.06 -0.24 3.98
CA VAL A 133 6.63 -0.34 2.62
C VAL A 133 8.04 0.24 2.60
N GLU A 134 8.25 1.42 3.18
CA GLU A 134 9.58 2.01 3.31
C GLU A 134 10.51 1.11 4.14
N ASN A 135 9.99 0.51 5.22
CA ASN A 135 10.77 -0.43 6.04
C ASN A 135 11.19 -1.68 5.24
N ILE A 136 10.30 -2.24 4.42
CA ILE A 136 10.62 -3.34 3.50
C ILE A 136 11.73 -2.92 2.52
N VAL A 137 11.62 -1.73 1.92
CA VAL A 137 12.63 -1.23 0.97
C VAL A 137 13.99 -1.02 1.65
N GLN A 138 14.00 -0.50 2.88
CA GLN A 138 15.23 -0.33 3.66
C GLN A 138 15.85 -1.67 4.03
N ASN A 139 15.04 -2.62 4.50
CA ASN A 139 15.48 -3.99 4.79
C ASN A 139 15.99 -4.72 3.55
N PHE A 140 15.36 -4.52 2.39
CA PHE A 140 15.84 -5.06 1.13
C PHE A 140 17.21 -4.49 0.76
N LYS A 141 17.41 -3.17 0.90
CA LYS A 141 18.72 -2.53 0.68
C LYS A 141 19.80 -3.07 1.63
N VAL A 142 19.44 -3.26 2.90
CA VAL A 142 20.32 -3.90 3.90
C VAL A 142 20.71 -5.32 3.46
N SER A 143 19.74 -6.11 3.00
CA SER A 143 19.99 -7.46 2.49
C SER A 143 20.91 -7.45 1.27
N THR A 144 20.70 -6.55 0.31
CA THR A 144 21.55 -6.43 -0.88
C THR A 144 22.98 -6.09 -0.48
N ASN A 145 23.18 -5.09 0.39
CA ASN A 145 24.52 -4.71 0.85
C ASN A 145 25.22 -5.86 1.60
N MET A 146 24.48 -6.60 2.43
CA MET A 146 25.00 -7.76 3.15
C MET A 146 25.45 -8.87 2.18
N ILE A 147 24.62 -9.19 1.19
CA ILE A 147 24.93 -10.20 0.17
C ILE A 147 26.15 -9.77 -0.65
N THR A 148 26.20 -8.53 -1.12
CA THR A 148 27.34 -7.99 -1.88
C THR A 148 28.65 -8.03 -1.07
N CYS A 149 28.59 -7.74 0.23
CA CYS A 149 29.75 -7.81 1.11
C CYS A 149 30.25 -9.26 1.28
N HIS A 150 29.35 -10.21 1.53
CA HIS A 150 29.69 -11.64 1.59
C HIS A 150 30.25 -12.19 0.29
N ILE A 151 29.73 -11.72 -0.84
CA ILE A 151 30.21 -12.07 -2.16
C ILE A 151 31.66 -11.63 -2.34
N LYS A 152 31.96 -10.35 -2.08
CA LYS A 152 33.31 -9.80 -2.21
C LYS A 152 34.30 -10.57 -1.32
N GLN A 153 33.87 -10.91 -0.12
CA GLN A 153 34.69 -11.69 0.79
C GLN A 153 34.95 -13.12 0.31
N LYS A 154 33.96 -13.78 -0.31
CA LYS A 154 34.17 -15.09 -0.93
C LYS A 154 35.11 -15.02 -2.13
N GLU A 155 35.06 -13.94 -2.90
CA GLU A 155 36.00 -13.69 -4.00
C GLU A 155 37.44 -13.61 -3.47
N ASP A 156 37.67 -12.80 -2.43
CA ASP A 156 38.99 -12.67 -1.79
C ASP A 156 39.49 -14.02 -1.24
N MET A 157 38.62 -14.80 -0.58
CA MET A 157 38.96 -16.15 -0.09
C MET A 157 39.31 -17.12 -1.23
N MET A 158 38.61 -17.05 -2.35
CA MET A 158 38.85 -17.92 -3.49
C MET A 158 40.14 -17.56 -4.21
N ALA A 159 40.40 -16.27 -4.44
CA ALA A 159 41.66 -15.80 -4.99
C ALA A 159 42.84 -16.33 -4.16
N GLN A 160 42.72 -16.28 -2.84
CA GLN A 160 43.74 -16.83 -1.95
C GLN A 160 43.86 -18.34 -1.99
N ARG A 161 42.75 -19.08 -2.03
CA ARG A 161 42.79 -20.53 -2.19
C ARG A 161 43.50 -20.94 -3.48
N VAL A 162 43.26 -20.21 -4.57
CA VAL A 162 43.96 -20.43 -5.85
C VAL A 162 45.46 -20.21 -5.65
N ILE A 163 45.88 -19.06 -5.12
CA ILE A 163 47.31 -18.76 -4.86
C ILE A 163 47.98 -19.81 -3.96
N LEU A 164 47.29 -20.29 -2.92
CA LEU A 164 47.81 -21.32 -2.03
C LEU A 164 47.90 -22.69 -2.71
N SER A 165 46.95 -23.03 -3.59
CA SER A 165 46.96 -24.30 -4.34
C SER A 165 47.97 -24.33 -5.48
N THR A 166 48.27 -23.17 -6.08
CA THR A 166 49.22 -23.05 -7.19
C THR A 166 50.64 -22.81 -6.71
N GLY A 167 50.83 -22.36 -5.46
CA GLY A 167 52.14 -22.10 -4.86
C GLY A 167 53.14 -23.26 -4.91
N PRO A 168 52.75 -24.52 -4.59
CA PRO A 168 53.64 -25.67 -4.72
C PRO A 168 54.07 -25.94 -6.17
N ILE A 169 53.13 -25.82 -7.11
CA ILE A 169 53.38 -26.03 -8.55
C ILE A 169 54.31 -24.93 -9.07
N GLU A 170 54.08 -23.68 -8.70
CA GLU A 170 54.92 -22.55 -9.07
C GLU A 170 56.36 -22.71 -8.55
N ALA A 171 56.51 -23.13 -7.29
CA ALA A 171 57.82 -23.37 -6.68
C ALA A 171 58.55 -24.55 -7.35
N PHE A 172 57.85 -25.66 -7.58
CA PHE A 172 58.38 -26.83 -8.28
C PHE A 172 58.87 -26.48 -9.69
N MET A 173 58.04 -25.75 -10.46
CA MET A 173 58.38 -25.34 -11.83
C MET A 173 59.55 -24.36 -11.87
N ALA A 174 59.63 -23.44 -10.90
CA ALA A 174 60.75 -22.49 -10.79
C ALA A 174 62.08 -23.18 -10.43
N GLU A 175 62.04 -24.29 -9.69
CA GLU A 175 63.22 -25.09 -9.36
C GLU A 175 63.71 -25.92 -10.55
N HIS A 176 62.81 -26.65 -11.23
CA HIS A 176 63.19 -27.55 -12.32
C HIS A 176 63.51 -26.85 -13.65
N PHE A 177 62.85 -25.72 -13.94
CA PHE A 177 63.00 -25.02 -15.24
C PHE A 177 63.59 -23.61 -15.11
N GLY A 178 64.00 -23.21 -13.89
CA GLY A 178 64.49 -21.87 -13.57
C GLY A 178 63.36 -20.84 -13.45
N LYS A 179 63.68 -19.64 -12.94
CA LYS A 179 62.74 -18.49 -12.92
C LYS A 179 62.46 -17.99 -14.34
N ILE A 180 61.63 -18.72 -15.08
CA ILE A 180 61.06 -18.23 -16.32
C ILE A 180 60.09 -17.11 -15.94
N GLN A 181 60.40 -15.89 -16.39
CA GLN A 181 59.80 -14.66 -15.88
C GLN A 181 58.28 -14.51 -16.14
N ASN A 182 57.58 -15.54 -16.64
CA ASN A 182 56.13 -15.55 -16.89
C ASN A 182 55.48 -16.97 -16.96
N SER A 183 56.12 -18.06 -16.53
CA SER A 183 55.49 -19.39 -16.64
C SER A 183 54.69 -19.74 -15.38
N CYS A 184 53.38 -19.89 -15.56
CA CYS A 184 52.37 -20.27 -14.56
C CYS A 184 52.08 -19.19 -13.48
N PHE A 185 52.22 -17.91 -13.83
CA PHE A 185 51.79 -16.80 -12.97
C PHE A 185 50.27 -16.65 -12.99
N PHE A 186 49.61 -16.80 -11.83
CA PHE A 186 48.23 -16.37 -11.63
C PHE A 186 48.25 -14.90 -11.15
N PRO A 187 48.02 -13.89 -12.00
CA PRO A 187 47.79 -12.55 -11.50
C PRO A 187 46.42 -12.53 -10.82
N ALA A 188 46.42 -12.37 -9.49
CA ALA A 188 45.20 -12.24 -8.69
C ALA A 188 44.42 -10.93 -8.96
N THR A 189 44.92 -10.09 -9.86
CA THR A 189 44.32 -8.80 -10.19
C THR A 189 44.46 -8.51 -11.67
N SER A 190 43.48 -8.89 -12.50
CA SER A 190 43.10 -8.09 -13.68
C SER A 190 41.91 -8.68 -14.44
N ARG A 191 40.98 -7.78 -14.75
CA ARG A 191 39.63 -8.02 -15.25
C ARG A 191 39.54 -8.30 -16.75
N GLU A 192 40.64 -8.36 -17.48
CA GLU A 192 40.66 -8.68 -18.92
C GLU A 192 42.11 -8.79 -19.38
N TYR A 193 42.59 -9.98 -19.74
CA TYR A 193 43.81 -10.12 -20.52
C TYR A 193 43.66 -11.20 -21.59
N ASN A 194 43.94 -10.78 -22.82
CA ASN A 194 43.83 -11.61 -24.02
C ASN A 194 45.08 -12.51 -24.14
N PHE A 195 45.00 -13.69 -23.53
CA PHE A 195 46.07 -14.70 -23.42
C PHE A 195 46.79 -15.03 -24.75
N ARG A 196 46.08 -14.90 -25.88
CA ARG A 196 46.57 -15.24 -27.22
C ARG A 196 47.74 -14.36 -27.69
N ASN A 197 47.82 -13.11 -27.21
CA ASN A 197 48.92 -12.20 -27.56
C ASN A 197 50.17 -12.43 -26.70
N MET A 198 50.01 -12.93 -25.48
CA MET A 198 51.11 -13.19 -24.56
C MET A 198 51.87 -14.49 -24.93
N GLN A 199 51.16 -15.53 -25.39
CA GLN A 199 51.77 -16.76 -25.92
C GLN A 199 52.69 -16.48 -27.12
N LYS A 200 52.28 -15.60 -28.03
CA LYS A 200 53.13 -15.19 -29.18
C LYS A 200 54.40 -14.45 -28.74
N GLN A 201 54.31 -13.67 -27.67
CA GLN A 201 55.44 -12.91 -27.14
C GLN A 201 56.41 -13.78 -26.33
N MET A 202 55.91 -14.82 -25.65
CA MET A 202 56.72 -15.82 -24.93
C MET A 202 57.51 -16.73 -25.89
N LEU A 203 56.87 -17.23 -26.94
CA LEU A 203 57.54 -18.03 -27.98
C LEU A 203 58.64 -17.22 -28.67
N PHE A 204 58.40 -15.93 -28.90
CA PHE A 204 59.40 -15.03 -29.48
C PHE A 204 60.60 -14.79 -28.53
N ASN A 205 60.35 -14.47 -27.26
CA ASN A 205 61.43 -14.16 -26.30
C ASN A 205 62.25 -15.40 -25.87
N PHE A 206 61.64 -16.58 -25.85
CA PHE A 206 62.32 -17.84 -25.54
C PHE A 206 63.22 -18.28 -26.69
N VAL A 207 62.74 -18.21 -27.94
CA VAL A 207 63.54 -18.48 -29.15
C VAL A 207 64.70 -17.47 -29.27
N VAL A 208 64.46 -16.20 -28.91
CA VAL A 208 65.51 -15.16 -28.88
C VAL A 208 66.55 -15.43 -27.78
N SER A 209 66.15 -15.93 -26.59
CA SER A 209 67.12 -16.23 -25.52
C SER A 209 67.98 -17.47 -25.82
N THR A 210 67.46 -18.46 -26.54
CA THR A 210 68.24 -19.65 -26.94
C THR A 210 69.14 -19.42 -28.16
N THR A 211 69.00 -18.30 -28.88
CA THR A 211 69.75 -18.02 -30.11
C THR A 211 70.87 -16.97 -29.96
N VAL A 212 71.07 -16.39 -28.77
CA VAL A 212 72.09 -15.34 -28.55
C VAL A 212 73.38 -15.91 -27.95
N GLN A 213 73.93 -16.96 -28.55
CA GLN A 213 75.31 -17.37 -28.27
C GLN A 213 76.14 -17.78 -29.49
N SER A 214 75.75 -17.37 -30.71
CA SER A 214 76.67 -17.40 -31.85
C SER A 214 76.54 -16.14 -32.71
N GLU A 215 77.61 -15.34 -32.74
CA GLU A 215 77.77 -14.22 -33.66
C GLU A 215 77.77 -14.68 -35.12
N ASN A 216 76.80 -14.23 -35.92
CA ASN A 216 76.97 -13.64 -37.27
C ASN A 216 75.64 -13.64 -38.04
N LEU A 217 74.92 -12.53 -37.92
CA LEU A 217 73.69 -12.24 -38.68
C LEU A 217 74.05 -11.45 -39.94
N ARG A 218 74.30 -12.14 -41.07
CA ARG A 218 74.32 -11.45 -42.37
C ARG A 218 74.04 -12.32 -43.61
N SER A 219 73.07 -13.24 -43.59
CA SER A 219 72.44 -13.73 -44.84
C SER A 219 71.18 -14.58 -44.60
N VAL A 220 70.07 -14.01 -44.13
CA VAL A 220 68.77 -14.71 -44.23
C VAL A 220 67.68 -13.69 -44.56
N ARG A 221 67.70 -13.23 -45.81
CA ARG A 221 66.56 -12.59 -46.44
C ARG A 221 66.30 -13.43 -47.69
N HIS A 222 65.21 -14.21 -47.66
CA HIS A 222 64.77 -15.22 -48.64
C HIS A 222 65.29 -16.66 -48.41
N SER A 223 64.49 -17.45 -47.68
CA SER A 223 64.28 -18.88 -47.96
C SER A 223 63.09 -19.37 -47.12
N SER A 224 62.14 -20.03 -47.76
CA SER A 224 60.88 -20.54 -47.22
C SER A 224 60.97 -22.05 -47.04
N ASP A 225 61.92 -22.53 -46.24
CA ASP A 225 61.95 -23.92 -45.76
C ASP A 225 62.76 -24.01 -44.46
N LEU A 226 62.05 -24.24 -43.34
CA LEU A 226 62.61 -24.29 -41.98
C LEU A 226 63.01 -25.72 -41.54
N SER A 227 63.00 -26.67 -42.46
CA SER A 227 63.08 -28.12 -42.16
C SER A 227 64.49 -28.71 -42.33
N SER A 228 65.47 -27.94 -42.81
CA SER A 228 66.81 -28.46 -43.15
C SER A 228 67.97 -27.93 -42.31
N LEU A 229 67.72 -27.17 -41.24
CA LEU A 229 68.76 -26.47 -40.48
C LEU A 229 69.00 -26.94 -39.04
N TYR A 230 68.45 -28.08 -38.61
CA TYR A 230 68.67 -28.58 -37.25
C TYR A 230 68.98 -30.08 -37.22
N LYS A 231 70.27 -30.40 -37.31
CA LYS A 231 70.82 -31.74 -37.00
C LYS A 231 71.94 -31.55 -35.98
N GLY A 232 71.61 -31.81 -34.71
CA GLY A 232 72.56 -31.89 -33.59
C GLY A 232 72.29 -30.87 -32.47
N SER A 233 71.79 -31.36 -31.33
CA SER A 233 72.16 -30.94 -29.96
C SER A 233 71.07 -31.34 -28.95
N GLU A 234 71.49 -31.60 -27.70
CA GLU A 234 70.67 -31.77 -26.50
C GLU A 234 69.56 -30.70 -26.33
N HIS A 235 69.68 -29.57 -27.01
CA HIS A 235 68.68 -28.49 -26.98
C HIS A 235 67.31 -28.87 -27.54
N LEU A 236 67.22 -29.81 -28.50
CA LEU A 236 65.91 -30.24 -29.03
C LEU A 236 65.13 -31.05 -27.99
N TYR A 237 65.83 -31.85 -27.17
CA TYR A 237 65.23 -32.66 -26.10
C TYR A 237 64.72 -31.76 -24.96
N THR A 238 65.50 -30.74 -24.57
CA THR A 238 65.05 -29.74 -23.61
C THR A 238 63.90 -28.87 -24.15
N LEU A 239 63.88 -28.54 -25.44
CA LEU A 239 62.81 -27.76 -26.06
C LEU A 239 61.48 -28.56 -26.08
N LEU A 240 61.54 -29.86 -26.39
CA LEU A 240 60.38 -30.74 -26.40
C LEU A 240 59.79 -30.88 -24.98
N ASN A 241 60.64 -31.10 -23.97
CA ASN A 241 60.25 -31.20 -22.57
C ASN A 241 59.66 -29.88 -22.02
N VAL A 242 60.22 -28.73 -22.40
CA VAL A 242 59.65 -27.41 -22.05
C VAL A 242 58.27 -27.22 -22.71
N THR A 243 58.08 -27.69 -23.94
CA THR A 243 56.79 -27.58 -24.63
C THR A 243 55.72 -28.47 -23.99
N GLU A 244 56.09 -29.66 -23.49
CA GLU A 244 55.20 -30.54 -22.73
C GLU A 244 54.90 -30.01 -21.32
N ALA A 245 55.86 -29.37 -20.66
CA ALA A 245 55.63 -28.70 -19.37
C ALA A 245 54.67 -27.51 -19.49
N ILE A 246 54.75 -26.75 -20.59
CA ILE A 246 53.82 -25.65 -20.89
C ILE A 246 52.40 -26.17 -21.15
N SER A 247 52.24 -27.27 -21.90
CA SER A 247 50.92 -27.83 -22.17
C SER A 247 50.25 -28.39 -20.91
N PHE A 248 51.04 -28.97 -19.99
CA PHE A 248 50.58 -29.40 -18.68
C PHE A 248 50.11 -28.22 -17.81
N CYS A 249 50.89 -27.13 -17.73
CA CYS A 249 50.47 -25.92 -17.03
C CYS A 249 49.18 -25.32 -17.63
N ASP A 250 49.05 -25.29 -18.96
CA ASP A 250 47.83 -24.81 -19.64
C ASP A 250 46.61 -25.68 -19.29
N GLN A 251 46.75 -27.01 -19.24
CA GLN A 251 45.66 -27.92 -18.91
C GLN A 251 45.16 -27.73 -17.47
N MET A 252 46.08 -27.68 -16.50
CA MET A 252 45.76 -27.46 -15.08
C MET A 252 45.14 -26.08 -14.85
N THR A 253 45.69 -25.05 -15.51
CA THR A 253 45.19 -23.68 -15.43
C THR A 253 43.77 -23.57 -15.99
N ASN A 254 43.50 -24.20 -17.13
CA ASN A 254 42.16 -24.22 -17.73
C ASN A 254 41.13 -24.93 -16.83
N GLN A 255 41.53 -25.97 -16.12
CA GLN A 255 40.65 -26.69 -15.20
C GLN A 255 40.29 -25.84 -13.97
N VAL A 256 41.25 -25.11 -13.39
CA VAL A 256 40.99 -24.18 -12.28
C VAL A 256 40.14 -22.99 -12.74
N ILE A 257 40.47 -22.40 -13.90
CA ILE A 257 39.74 -21.24 -14.48
C ILE A 257 38.30 -21.60 -14.85
N SER A 258 38.04 -22.81 -15.35
CA SER A 258 36.68 -23.23 -15.70
C SER A 258 35.74 -23.28 -14.49
N ARG A 259 36.25 -23.69 -13.31
CA ARG A 259 35.47 -23.73 -12.07
C ARG A 259 35.22 -22.34 -11.48
N THR A 260 36.17 -21.42 -11.62
CA THR A 260 36.00 -20.03 -11.15
C THR A 260 35.07 -19.22 -12.06
N LYS A 261 35.14 -19.39 -13.38
CA LYS A 261 34.25 -18.71 -14.34
C LYS A 261 32.77 -19.02 -14.14
N ASN A 262 32.43 -20.27 -13.82
CA ASN A 262 31.04 -20.65 -13.58
C ASN A 262 30.46 -19.96 -12.35
N LEU A 263 31.27 -19.74 -11.31
CA LEU A 263 30.82 -19.02 -10.13
C LEU A 263 30.70 -17.50 -10.39
N ASP A 264 31.60 -16.93 -11.18
CA ASP A 264 31.63 -15.51 -11.51
C ASP A 264 30.47 -15.10 -12.45
N SER A 265 30.02 -16.00 -13.34
CA SER A 265 28.82 -15.76 -14.16
C SER A 265 27.54 -15.74 -13.31
N ASP A 266 27.36 -16.72 -12.43
CA ASP A 266 26.21 -16.76 -11.51
C ASP A 266 26.17 -15.52 -10.60
N LEU A 267 27.35 -14.97 -10.29
CA LEU A 267 27.53 -13.77 -9.49
C LEU A 267 27.14 -12.48 -10.23
N THR A 268 27.61 -12.37 -11.47
CA THR A 268 27.33 -11.23 -12.35
C THR A 268 25.84 -11.16 -12.68
N ASP A 269 25.20 -12.31 -12.89
CA ASP A 269 23.76 -12.39 -13.12
C ASP A 269 22.95 -11.93 -11.90
N ALA A 270 23.37 -12.29 -10.68
CA ALA A 270 22.73 -11.83 -9.45
C ALA A 270 22.89 -10.31 -9.23
N TYR A 271 24.08 -9.76 -9.53
CA TYR A 271 24.34 -8.32 -9.44
C TYR A 271 23.50 -7.53 -10.46
N ASN A 272 23.54 -7.95 -11.73
CA ASN A 272 22.77 -7.34 -12.82
C ASN A 272 21.26 -7.37 -12.54
N LEU A 273 20.75 -8.47 -11.97
CA LEU A 273 19.36 -8.57 -11.54
C LEU A 273 19.03 -7.56 -10.43
N SER A 274 19.90 -7.41 -9.43
CA SER A 274 19.70 -6.47 -8.33
C SER A 274 19.70 -5.01 -8.81
N GLU A 275 20.59 -4.65 -9.74
CA GLU A 275 20.69 -3.32 -10.33
C GLU A 275 19.47 -3.01 -11.22
N SER A 276 19.04 -3.97 -12.04
CA SER A 276 17.83 -3.86 -12.85
C SER A 276 16.57 -3.63 -12.02
N VAL A 277 16.44 -4.34 -10.88
CA VAL A 277 15.33 -4.14 -9.94
C VAL A 277 15.38 -2.73 -9.32
N MET A 278 16.56 -2.24 -8.94
CA MET A 278 16.74 -0.90 -8.37
C MET A 278 16.50 0.23 -9.39
N ASP A 279 16.89 0.04 -10.65
CA ASP A 279 16.63 1.00 -11.73
C ASP A 279 15.14 1.05 -12.10
N HIS A 280 14.45 -0.09 -12.13
CA HIS A 280 13.00 -0.12 -12.27
C HIS A 280 12.28 0.62 -11.12
N LEU A 281 12.78 0.50 -9.89
CA LEU A 281 12.27 1.27 -8.75
C LEU A 281 12.54 2.79 -8.92
N ARG A 282 13.70 3.18 -9.46
CA ARG A 282 14.09 4.59 -9.69
C ARG A 282 13.25 5.27 -10.78
N VAL A 283 12.98 4.60 -11.90
CA VAL A 283 12.11 5.15 -12.96
C VAL A 283 10.68 5.31 -12.46
N ASN A 284 10.19 4.36 -11.67
CA ASN A 284 8.87 4.46 -11.03
C ASN A 284 8.81 5.60 -9.98
N LEU A 285 9.92 5.96 -9.33
CA LEU A 285 9.98 7.10 -8.42
C LEU A 285 9.79 8.45 -9.15
N HIS A 286 10.25 8.61 -10.39
CA HIS A 286 9.99 9.81 -11.19
C HIS A 286 8.49 9.97 -11.53
N TYR A 287 7.82 8.87 -11.87
CA TYR A 287 6.37 8.85 -12.08
C TYR A 287 5.61 9.25 -10.80
N LYS A 288 6.04 8.72 -9.64
CA LYS A 288 5.52 9.04 -8.31
C LYS A 288 5.71 10.51 -7.93
N ALA A 289 6.84 11.10 -8.29
CA ALA A 289 7.19 12.48 -7.93
C ALA A 289 6.47 13.55 -8.78
N VAL A 290 6.25 13.29 -10.08
CA VAL A 290 5.82 14.35 -11.02
C VAL A 290 4.41 14.15 -11.57
N VAL A 291 4.04 12.94 -12.01
CA VAL A 291 2.79 12.67 -12.75
C VAL A 291 1.64 12.33 -11.80
N GLU A 292 1.90 11.51 -10.78
CA GLU A 292 0.93 11.13 -9.75
C GLU A 292 0.22 12.33 -9.07
N PRO A 293 0.91 13.41 -8.63
CA PRO A 293 0.24 14.51 -7.95
C PRO A 293 -0.72 15.31 -8.84
N GLN A 294 -0.54 15.33 -10.16
CA GLN A 294 -1.45 16.04 -11.07
C GLN A 294 -2.77 15.28 -11.25
N ILE A 295 -2.67 13.98 -11.52
CA ILE A 295 -3.82 13.10 -11.76
C ILE A 295 -4.68 13.00 -10.49
N VAL A 296 -4.04 12.80 -9.33
CA VAL A 296 -4.72 12.71 -8.03
C VAL A 296 -5.51 13.98 -7.71
N ARG A 297 -4.99 15.17 -8.05
CA ARG A 297 -5.67 16.45 -7.83
C ARG A 297 -6.96 16.59 -8.66
N VAL A 298 -6.94 16.19 -9.93
CA VAL A 298 -8.13 16.23 -10.81
C VAL A 298 -9.22 15.29 -10.29
N TYR A 299 -8.86 14.06 -9.91
CA TYR A 299 -9.81 13.12 -9.32
C TYR A 299 -10.37 13.64 -7.99
N SER A 300 -9.53 14.26 -7.16
CA SER A 300 -9.94 14.85 -5.89
C SER A 300 -10.99 15.96 -6.07
N ILE A 301 -10.83 16.86 -7.05
CA ILE A 301 -11.86 17.87 -7.36
C ILE A 301 -13.17 17.21 -7.77
N LYS A 302 -13.12 16.29 -8.74
CA LYS A 302 -14.32 15.65 -9.29
C LYS A 302 -15.09 14.92 -8.19
N GLU A 303 -14.37 14.26 -7.28
CA GLU A 303 -14.96 13.59 -6.13
C GLU A 303 -15.63 14.58 -5.17
N VAL A 304 -14.98 15.70 -4.84
CA VAL A 304 -15.56 16.74 -3.97
C VAL A 304 -16.79 17.37 -4.62
N GLN A 305 -16.73 17.71 -5.91
CA GLN A 305 -17.86 18.26 -6.66
C GLN A 305 -19.06 17.31 -6.66
N TYR A 306 -18.83 16.02 -6.94
CA TYR A 306 -19.87 15.00 -6.93
C TYR A 306 -20.55 14.88 -5.56
N LYS A 307 -19.76 14.87 -4.47
CA LYS A 307 -20.29 14.77 -3.10
C LYS A 307 -21.08 16.02 -2.70
N ILE A 308 -20.60 17.21 -3.04
CA ILE A 308 -21.31 18.46 -2.80
C ILE A 308 -22.63 18.44 -3.58
N ALA A 309 -22.61 18.09 -4.87
CA ALA A 309 -23.81 17.99 -5.70
C ALA A 309 -24.83 16.99 -5.14
N GLN A 310 -24.38 15.84 -4.64
CA GLN A 310 -25.25 14.85 -4.01
C GLN A 310 -25.95 15.39 -2.75
N ASN A 311 -25.23 16.13 -1.91
CA ASN A 311 -25.80 16.76 -0.70
C ASN A 311 -26.82 17.85 -1.07
N PHE A 312 -26.54 18.66 -2.09
CA PHE A 312 -27.50 19.64 -2.59
C PHE A 312 -28.73 18.98 -3.21
N HIS A 313 -28.56 17.89 -3.95
CA HIS A 313 -29.68 17.12 -4.51
C HIS A 313 -30.55 16.52 -3.40
N LEU A 314 -29.95 15.97 -2.34
CA LEU A 314 -30.66 15.50 -1.15
C LEU A 314 -31.47 16.62 -0.50
N LEU A 315 -30.87 17.80 -0.32
CA LEU A 315 -31.51 18.95 0.28
C LEU A 315 -32.66 19.48 -0.59
N LYS A 316 -32.46 19.59 -1.90
CA LYS A 316 -33.49 20.00 -2.87
C LYS A 316 -34.69 19.07 -2.83
N ASN A 317 -34.47 17.75 -2.82
CA ASN A 317 -35.55 16.77 -2.73
C ASN A 317 -36.29 16.83 -1.40
N TYR A 318 -35.56 17.02 -0.28
CA TYR A 318 -36.17 17.19 1.04
C TYR A 318 -37.10 18.42 1.11
N LEU A 319 -36.66 19.54 0.51
CA LEU A 319 -37.38 20.82 0.55
C LEU A 319 -38.53 20.88 -0.45
N ASN A 320 -38.40 20.26 -1.63
CA ASN A 320 -39.41 20.37 -2.69
C ASN A 320 -40.42 19.22 -2.65
N ASN A 321 -39.99 17.98 -2.41
CA ASN A 321 -40.87 16.81 -2.39
C ASN A 321 -41.27 16.44 -0.94
N ILE A 322 -42.57 16.43 -0.63
CA ILE A 322 -43.08 16.19 0.73
C ILE A 322 -43.10 14.70 1.10
N ASP A 323 -43.17 13.81 0.10
CA ASP A 323 -43.15 12.36 0.24
C ASP A 323 -41.73 11.78 0.28
N PHE A 324 -40.70 12.56 -0.09
CA PHE A 324 -39.32 12.10 -0.17
C PHE A 324 -38.80 11.52 1.16
N ASN A 325 -38.64 10.20 1.24
CA ASN A 325 -38.25 9.46 2.45
C ASN A 325 -39.14 9.80 3.67
N ASN A 326 -40.43 10.08 3.47
CA ASN A 326 -41.37 10.44 4.53
C ASN A 326 -42.12 9.22 5.07
N VAL A 327 -41.40 8.28 5.68
CA VAL A 327 -41.95 7.00 6.19
C VAL A 327 -41.74 6.82 7.70
N PHE A 328 -41.30 7.86 8.40
CA PHE A 328 -40.83 7.75 9.78
C PHE A 328 -41.89 8.18 10.80
N LEU A 329 -42.16 7.29 11.76
CA LEU A 329 -43.02 7.54 12.92
C LEU A 329 -42.23 8.26 14.01
N THR A 330 -42.41 9.57 14.09
CA THR A 330 -41.72 10.44 15.06
C THR A 330 -42.54 10.62 16.33
N PRO A 331 -41.95 11.05 17.47
CA PRO A 331 -42.73 11.39 18.66
C PRO A 331 -43.81 12.45 18.40
N TYR A 332 -43.53 13.41 17.51
CA TYR A 332 -44.51 14.43 17.12
C TYR A 332 -45.69 13.86 16.33
N PHE A 333 -45.50 12.78 15.58
CA PHE A 333 -46.60 12.06 14.92
C PHE A 333 -47.61 11.54 15.94
N TRP A 334 -47.12 10.93 17.01
CA TRP A 334 -47.95 10.38 18.08
C TRP A 334 -48.60 11.47 18.94
N HIS A 335 -47.93 12.60 19.12
CA HIS A 335 -48.55 13.76 19.79
C HIS A 335 -49.77 14.31 19.02
N ILE A 336 -49.73 14.29 17.68
CA ILE A 336 -50.91 14.65 16.87
C ILE A 336 -52.04 13.65 17.11
N ASP A 337 -51.73 12.35 17.14
CA ASP A 337 -52.71 11.29 17.36
C ASP A 337 -53.38 11.38 18.73
N GLU A 338 -52.57 11.57 19.77
CA GLU A 338 -53.02 11.73 21.15
C GLU A 338 -53.92 12.95 21.31
N LYS A 339 -53.54 14.08 20.71
CA LYS A 339 -54.40 15.28 20.69
C LYS A 339 -55.76 14.98 20.04
N ARG A 340 -55.77 14.33 18.88
CA ARG A 340 -57.04 14.00 18.19
C ARG A 340 -57.89 13.01 18.98
N ARG A 341 -57.26 12.08 19.70
CA ARG A 341 -57.94 11.16 20.61
C ARG A 341 -58.62 11.92 21.75
N ASN A 342 -57.93 12.88 22.36
CA ASN A 342 -58.48 13.72 23.42
C ASN A 342 -59.61 14.62 22.91
N ASP A 343 -59.50 15.10 21.67
CA ASP A 343 -60.53 15.90 20.99
C ASP A 343 -61.72 15.03 20.49
N GLY A 344 -61.76 13.73 20.76
CA GLY A 344 -62.83 12.81 20.32
C GLY A 344 -62.88 12.59 18.80
N GLN A 345 -61.83 12.94 18.07
CA GLN A 345 -61.75 12.81 16.62
C GLN A 345 -61.25 11.43 16.19
N ILE A 346 -61.39 11.09 14.90
CA ILE A 346 -60.82 9.86 14.34
C ILE A 346 -59.29 9.89 14.48
N PHE A 347 -58.74 8.85 15.11
CA PHE A 347 -57.32 8.68 15.38
C PHE A 347 -56.77 7.36 14.77
N LEU A 348 -55.44 7.25 14.74
CA LEU A 348 -54.68 6.16 14.11
C LEU A 348 -54.25 5.05 15.08
N TYR A 349 -54.03 5.33 16.37
CA TYR A 349 -53.66 4.26 17.29
C TYR A 349 -54.82 3.24 17.52
N PRO A 350 -54.55 1.93 17.62
CA PRO A 350 -53.30 1.24 17.28
C PRO A 350 -53.12 1.09 15.76
N LEU A 351 -51.87 1.10 15.30
CA LEU A 351 -51.50 0.76 13.92
C LEU A 351 -51.40 -0.76 13.76
N SER A 352 -52.04 -1.32 12.74
CA SER A 352 -51.91 -2.75 12.42
C SER A 352 -50.55 -3.03 11.76
N LYS A 353 -49.99 -4.24 11.99
CA LYS A 353 -48.76 -4.70 11.31
C LYS A 353 -48.87 -4.62 9.78
N ALA A 354 -50.05 -4.91 9.23
CA ALA A 354 -50.30 -4.82 7.79
C ALA A 354 -50.23 -3.36 7.28
N GLU A 355 -50.72 -2.39 8.05
CA GLU A 355 -50.66 -0.97 7.68
C GLU A 355 -49.22 -0.44 7.73
N ILE A 356 -48.46 -0.87 8.74
CA ILE A 356 -47.03 -0.56 8.90
C ILE A 356 -46.25 -1.10 7.69
N GLN A 357 -46.46 -2.37 7.32
CA GLN A 357 -45.75 -3.00 6.23
C GLN A 357 -46.15 -2.45 4.86
N ALA A 358 -47.45 -2.22 4.61
CA ALA A 358 -47.94 -1.68 3.34
C ALA A 358 -47.37 -0.28 3.04
N ASN A 359 -47.21 0.54 4.08
CA ASN A 359 -46.66 1.90 3.95
C ASN A 359 -45.16 1.99 4.27
N LYS A 360 -44.50 0.85 4.56
CA LYS A 360 -43.08 0.76 4.95
C LYS A 360 -42.72 1.70 6.11
N LEU A 361 -43.64 1.85 7.07
CA LEU A 361 -43.46 2.74 8.21
C LEU A 361 -42.36 2.22 9.13
N MET A 362 -41.52 3.12 9.63
CA MET A 362 -40.39 2.78 10.48
C MET A 362 -40.20 3.83 11.57
N THR A 363 -39.56 3.45 12.68
CA THR A 363 -39.10 4.42 13.68
C THR A 363 -37.72 4.96 13.27
N PRO A 364 -37.34 6.21 13.62
CA PRO A 364 -36.03 6.76 13.28
C PRO A 364 -34.85 5.86 13.66
N PHE A 365 -34.95 5.18 14.81
CA PHE A 365 -33.92 4.29 15.36
C PHE A 365 -34.19 2.79 15.09
N SER A 366 -35.00 2.46 14.09
CA SER A 366 -35.21 1.06 13.71
C SER A 366 -33.93 0.42 13.14
N PRO A 367 -33.84 -0.93 13.13
CA PRO A 367 -32.80 -1.65 12.39
C PRO A 367 -32.71 -1.25 10.90
N PRO A 368 -31.57 -1.51 10.24
CA PRO A 368 -31.35 -1.14 8.86
C PRO A 368 -32.29 -1.89 7.90
N THR A 369 -32.74 -1.20 6.87
CA THR A 369 -33.58 -1.77 5.81
C THR A 369 -32.74 -2.52 4.78
N LYS A 370 -33.36 -3.45 4.02
CA LYS A 370 -32.66 -4.20 2.95
C LYS A 370 -31.96 -3.28 1.94
N THR A 371 -32.56 -2.14 1.63
CA THR A 371 -31.98 -1.13 0.73
C THR A 371 -30.79 -0.42 1.37
N GLU A 372 -30.84 -0.08 2.66
CA GLU A 372 -29.71 0.51 3.38
C GLU A 372 -28.54 -0.48 3.53
N ILE A 373 -28.83 -1.76 3.81
CA ILE A 373 -27.82 -2.84 3.83
C ILE A 373 -27.17 -2.97 2.46
N GLY A 374 -27.96 -3.02 1.38
CA GLY A 374 -27.44 -3.08 0.02
C GLY A 374 -26.51 -1.91 -0.31
N THR A 375 -26.82 -0.69 0.15
CA THR A 375 -25.93 0.47 -0.04
C THR A 375 -24.65 0.43 0.80
N SER A 376 -24.56 -0.46 1.77
CA SER A 376 -23.40 -0.62 2.67
C SER A 376 -22.41 -1.69 2.18
N TRP A 377 -22.78 -2.49 1.17
CA TRP A 377 -21.93 -3.51 0.59
C TRP A 377 -20.66 -2.95 -0.09
N LEU A 378 -20.80 -1.89 -0.89
CA LEU A 378 -19.65 -1.27 -1.56
C LEU A 378 -18.61 -0.72 -0.56
N PRO A 379 -19.02 0.01 0.51
CA PRO A 379 -18.11 0.36 1.59
C PRO A 379 -17.46 -0.84 2.28
N LEU A 380 -18.22 -1.91 2.55
CA LEU A 380 -17.67 -3.12 3.16
C LEU A 380 -16.60 -3.76 2.26
N ALA A 381 -16.87 -3.91 0.96
CA ALA A 381 -15.91 -4.49 0.01
C ALA A 381 -14.59 -3.68 -0.05
N LYS A 382 -14.69 -2.34 -0.10
CA LYS A 382 -13.52 -1.45 -0.04
C LYS A 382 -12.73 -1.62 1.25
N PHE A 383 -13.42 -1.71 2.39
CA PHE A 383 -12.80 -1.95 3.68
C PHE A 383 -12.07 -3.29 3.72
N ILE A 384 -12.72 -4.37 3.28
CA ILE A 384 -12.13 -5.72 3.27
C ILE A 384 -10.87 -5.74 2.40
N PHE A 385 -10.94 -5.18 1.19
CA PHE A 385 -9.79 -5.12 0.29
C PHE A 385 -8.62 -4.36 0.91
N LEU A 386 -8.88 -3.17 1.47
CA LEU A 386 -7.86 -2.36 2.11
C LEU A 386 -7.29 -3.03 3.37
N PHE A 387 -8.12 -3.70 4.15
CA PHE A 387 -7.72 -4.44 5.34
C PHE A 387 -6.79 -5.61 4.98
N ILE A 388 -7.16 -6.41 3.96
CA ILE A 388 -6.33 -7.53 3.48
C ILE A 388 -4.98 -7.02 3.01
N ILE A 389 -4.94 -5.95 2.20
CA ILE A 389 -3.67 -5.36 1.74
C ILE A 389 -2.83 -4.86 2.91
N SER A 390 -3.45 -4.16 3.87
CA SER A 390 -2.73 -3.61 5.02
C SER A 390 -2.11 -4.72 5.88
N CYS A 391 -2.88 -5.78 6.13
CA CYS A 391 -2.40 -6.97 6.83
C CYS A 391 -1.28 -7.66 6.06
N PHE A 392 -1.44 -7.85 4.74
CA PHE A 392 -0.45 -8.48 3.88
C PHE A 392 0.87 -7.72 3.89
N VAL A 393 0.86 -6.40 3.66
CA VAL A 393 2.08 -5.58 3.66
C VAL A 393 2.77 -5.60 5.02
N THR A 394 2.02 -5.47 6.12
CA THR A 394 2.60 -5.51 7.48
C THR A 394 3.18 -6.90 7.80
N PHE A 395 2.53 -7.97 7.32
CA PHE A 395 3.04 -9.32 7.45
C PHE A 395 4.34 -9.53 6.67
N ILE A 396 4.39 -9.04 5.43
CA ILE A 396 5.61 -9.08 4.61
C ILE A 396 6.75 -8.34 5.30
N ASP A 397 6.51 -7.13 5.82
CA ASP A 397 7.53 -6.37 6.58
C ASP A 397 8.10 -7.17 7.75
N PHE A 398 7.22 -7.80 8.54
CA PHE A 398 7.64 -8.69 9.62
C PHE A 398 8.47 -9.88 9.13
N VAL A 399 8.04 -10.56 8.07
CA VAL A 399 8.75 -11.72 7.51
C VAL A 399 10.13 -11.31 7.00
N PHE A 400 10.25 -10.20 6.26
CA PHE A 400 11.53 -9.68 5.77
C PHE A 400 12.49 -9.38 6.90
N TYR A 401 12.04 -8.65 7.93
CA TYR A 401 12.84 -8.41 9.13
C TYR A 401 13.29 -9.73 9.77
N LYS A 402 12.39 -10.69 9.93
CA LYS A 402 12.69 -11.98 10.59
C LYS A 402 13.73 -12.80 9.82
N ILE A 403 13.64 -12.81 8.49
CA ILE A 403 14.60 -13.50 7.62
C ILE A 403 15.98 -12.86 7.77
N ILE A 404 16.09 -11.54 7.55
CA ILE A 404 17.38 -10.85 7.60
C ILE A 404 18.00 -10.91 9.00
N TYR A 405 17.20 -10.73 10.05
CA TYR A 405 17.65 -10.88 11.43
C TYR A 405 18.19 -12.29 11.70
N SER A 406 17.53 -13.33 11.18
CA SER A 406 18.00 -14.70 11.34
C SER A 406 19.32 -14.91 10.60
N ILE A 407 19.44 -14.45 9.36
CA ILE A 407 20.69 -14.53 8.58
C ILE A 407 21.82 -13.80 9.31
N SER A 408 21.64 -12.52 9.67
CA SER A 408 22.62 -11.71 10.42
C SER A 408 23.10 -12.39 11.71
N LYS A 409 22.18 -13.02 12.45
CA LYS A 409 22.52 -13.77 13.67
C LYS A 409 23.27 -15.09 13.40
N TYR A 410 22.97 -15.79 12.30
CA TYR A 410 23.72 -16.98 11.90
C TYR A 410 25.12 -16.60 11.44
N THR A 411 25.24 -15.54 10.64
CA THR A 411 26.53 -15.00 10.22
C THR A 411 27.40 -14.63 11.42
N GLU A 412 26.85 -13.94 12.43
CA GLU A 412 27.59 -13.62 13.66
C GLU A 412 28.09 -14.86 14.41
N LYS A 413 27.35 -15.97 14.38
CA LYS A 413 27.77 -17.22 15.00
C LYS A 413 28.85 -17.93 14.18
N ASP A 414 28.67 -18.01 12.87
CA ASP A 414 29.67 -18.62 11.99
C ASP A 414 31.00 -17.84 12.06
N ILE A 415 30.95 -16.51 12.19
CA ILE A 415 32.14 -15.63 12.42
C ILE A 415 32.94 -16.04 13.66
N VAL A 416 32.29 -16.36 14.78
CA VAL A 416 32.99 -16.77 16.02
C VAL A 416 33.63 -18.15 15.86
N THR A 417 33.04 -19.01 15.04
CA THR A 417 33.57 -20.36 14.79
C THR A 417 34.65 -20.39 13.71
N GLU A 418 34.55 -19.54 12.67
CA GLU A 418 35.51 -19.46 11.56
C GLU A 418 36.73 -18.59 11.89
N SER A 419 36.60 -17.56 12.73
CA SER A 419 37.76 -16.80 13.24
C SER A 419 38.69 -17.61 14.14
N GLN A 420 38.19 -18.71 14.72
CA GLN A 420 39.00 -19.71 15.43
C GLN A 420 39.42 -20.90 14.57
N GLN A 421 38.87 -21.04 13.35
CA GLN A 421 39.54 -21.83 12.33
C GLN A 421 40.70 -21.00 11.80
N PHE A 422 41.78 -20.99 12.58
CA PHE A 422 43.12 -21.05 12.01
C PHE A 422 43.06 -22.12 10.92
N PHE A 423 42.80 -21.74 9.67
CA PHE A 423 43.25 -22.48 8.52
C PHE A 423 44.76 -22.30 8.48
N SER A 424 45.42 -22.85 9.49
CA SER A 424 46.72 -23.43 9.32
C SER A 424 46.49 -24.55 8.33
N PHE A 425 46.50 -24.22 7.03
CA PHE A 425 46.96 -25.16 6.03
C PHE A 425 48.42 -25.43 6.39
N LYS A 426 48.61 -26.29 7.39
CA LYS A 426 49.74 -27.16 7.39
C LYS A 426 49.46 -28.07 6.21
N PHE A 427 49.87 -27.64 5.02
CA PHE A 427 50.12 -28.57 3.92
C PHE A 427 51.38 -29.37 4.30
N LEU A 428 51.32 -30.03 5.46
CA LEU A 428 51.99 -31.29 5.58
C LEU A 428 51.02 -32.18 4.83
N ILE A 429 51.43 -32.65 3.65
CA ILE A 429 50.90 -33.88 3.12
C ILE A 429 51.17 -34.94 4.21
N LEU A 430 50.34 -34.99 5.26
CA LEU A 430 50.10 -36.18 6.07
C LEU A 430 49.12 -37.07 5.30
N VAL A 431 49.38 -37.20 4.01
CA VAL A 431 49.09 -38.47 3.37
C VAL A 431 50.25 -39.35 3.84
N ASN A 432 50.10 -39.90 5.05
CA ASN A 432 50.75 -41.18 5.38
C ASN A 432 50.04 -42.28 4.56
N PHE A 433 49.84 -42.06 3.27
CA PHE A 433 49.88 -43.14 2.31
C PHE A 433 51.35 -43.45 2.23
N ASN A 434 51.69 -44.72 2.39
CA ASN A 434 52.88 -45.24 1.77
C ASN A 434 53.03 -44.61 0.37
N LEU A 435 54.02 -43.72 0.18
CA LEU A 435 54.42 -43.20 -1.14
C LEU A 435 54.71 -44.36 -2.10
N ASN A 436 55.06 -45.53 -1.55
CA ASN A 436 55.18 -46.80 -2.26
C ASN A 436 53.87 -47.32 -2.90
N PHE A 437 52.68 -46.80 -2.56
CA PHE A 437 51.41 -47.30 -3.11
C PHE A 437 50.92 -46.50 -4.33
N VAL A 438 51.20 -45.19 -4.42
CA VAL A 438 50.79 -44.36 -5.56
C VAL A 438 51.83 -44.42 -6.69
N CYS A 439 53.13 -44.46 -6.38
CA CYS A 439 54.17 -44.62 -7.41
C CYS A 439 54.09 -45.97 -8.14
N ASN A 440 53.53 -47.00 -7.49
CA ASN A 440 53.35 -48.33 -8.07
C ASN A 440 52.10 -48.47 -8.96
N GLN A 441 51.30 -47.40 -9.13
CA GLN A 441 50.05 -47.44 -9.90
C GLN A 441 49.98 -46.38 -11.03
N ILE A 442 51.08 -45.69 -11.31
CA ILE A 442 51.21 -44.83 -12.49
C ILE A 442 51.85 -45.68 -13.60
N ASP A 443 51.04 -46.46 -14.31
CA ASP A 443 51.45 -47.26 -15.47
C ASP A 443 51.61 -46.38 -16.73
N GLY A 444 52.60 -45.48 -16.69
CA GLY A 444 52.97 -44.62 -17.81
C GLY A 444 54.48 -44.37 -17.84
N THR A 445 55.08 -44.51 -19.02
CA THR A 445 56.48 -44.15 -19.29
C THR A 445 56.51 -42.90 -20.18
N GLY A 446 57.09 -41.81 -19.70
CA GLY A 446 57.19 -40.55 -20.45
C GLY A 446 57.43 -39.36 -19.52
N PHE A 447 57.89 -38.23 -20.09
CA PHE A 447 58.28 -37.03 -19.35
C PHE A 447 57.19 -36.51 -18.39
N ILE A 448 55.92 -36.52 -18.82
CA ILE A 448 54.79 -36.11 -17.98
C ILE A 448 54.59 -37.07 -16.79
N ALA A 449 54.81 -38.37 -16.97
CA ALA A 449 54.66 -39.35 -15.88
C ALA A 449 55.77 -39.20 -14.83
N ASP A 450 56.98 -38.82 -15.26
CA ASP A 450 58.11 -38.54 -14.37
C ASP A 450 57.92 -37.20 -13.64
N LEU A 451 57.46 -36.16 -14.34
CA LEU A 451 57.13 -34.86 -13.75
C LEU A 451 56.02 -34.96 -12.67
N VAL A 452 55.03 -35.83 -12.87
CA VAL A 452 53.98 -36.10 -11.87
C VAL A 452 54.54 -36.81 -10.63
N LYS A 453 55.51 -37.72 -10.80
CA LYS A 453 56.17 -38.40 -9.66
C LYS A 453 57.03 -37.42 -8.87
N ASP A 454 57.79 -36.56 -9.55
CA ASP A 454 58.64 -35.54 -8.92
C ASP A 454 57.81 -34.48 -8.18
N LEU A 455 56.64 -34.11 -8.72
CA LEU A 455 55.70 -33.22 -8.05
C LEU A 455 55.10 -33.83 -6.77
N LEU A 456 54.91 -35.16 -6.73
CA LEU A 456 54.40 -35.87 -5.56
C LEU A 456 55.43 -35.98 -4.43
N GLU A 457 56.73 -35.91 -4.75
CA GLU A 457 57.84 -35.93 -3.78
C GLU A 457 58.27 -34.54 -3.31
N PHE A 458 57.76 -33.46 -3.92
CA PHE A 458 58.15 -32.08 -3.62
C PHE A 458 57.63 -31.58 -2.25
N ASP A 459 58.53 -31.30 -1.31
CA ASP A 459 58.20 -30.83 0.03
C ASP A 459 58.02 -29.30 0.09
N TYR A 460 56.78 -28.83 0.15
CA TYR A 460 56.42 -27.42 0.16
C TYR A 460 55.69 -27.00 1.44
N ALA A 461 56.34 -26.21 2.28
CA ALA A 461 55.74 -25.63 3.48
C ALA A 461 55.59 -24.11 3.34
N LYS A 462 54.35 -23.62 3.15
CA LYS A 462 54.02 -22.19 3.23
C LYS A 462 52.99 -21.95 4.31
N HIS A 463 53.31 -21.08 5.27
CA HIS A 463 52.39 -20.65 6.32
C HIS A 463 51.86 -19.27 5.97
N ALA A 464 50.55 -19.17 5.74
CA ALA A 464 49.85 -17.91 5.53
C ALA A 464 48.84 -17.71 6.68
N ASN A 465 49.10 -16.72 7.54
CA ASN A 465 48.13 -16.30 8.56
C ASN A 465 47.18 -15.31 7.91
N MET A 466 45.95 -15.75 7.63
CA MET A 466 44.90 -14.91 7.08
C MET A 466 43.84 -14.66 8.14
N THR A 467 43.71 -13.42 8.58
CA THR A 467 42.57 -12.96 9.37
C THR A 467 41.67 -12.12 8.47
N ILE A 468 40.55 -12.68 8.03
CA ILE A 468 39.55 -11.91 7.30
C ILE A 468 38.57 -11.32 8.34
N SER A 469 38.63 -10.01 8.57
CA SER A 469 37.72 -9.35 9.50
C SER A 469 36.32 -9.25 8.89
N LEU A 470 35.40 -10.11 9.34
CA LEU A 470 33.98 -10.10 8.94
C LEU A 470 33.15 -8.97 9.58
N GLU A 471 33.75 -8.13 10.43
CA GLU A 471 33.02 -7.04 11.11
C GLU A 471 32.46 -5.99 10.13
N GLU A 472 33.07 -5.83 8.95
CA GLU A 472 32.66 -4.85 7.94
C GLU A 472 31.32 -5.20 7.23
N CYS A 473 30.91 -6.48 7.25
CA CYS A 473 29.66 -6.93 6.61
C CYS A 473 28.45 -6.98 7.57
N LYS A 474 28.58 -6.47 8.81
CA LYS A 474 27.49 -6.50 9.80
C LYS A 474 26.48 -5.38 9.53
N TYR A 475 25.40 -5.72 8.85
CA TYR A 475 24.24 -4.85 8.71
C TYR A 475 23.12 -5.24 9.66
N ASN A 476 22.54 -4.25 10.35
CA ASN A 476 21.42 -4.45 11.25
C ASN A 476 20.09 -4.18 10.51
N PRO A 477 19.15 -5.14 10.51
CA PRO A 477 17.84 -4.92 9.92
C PRO A 477 16.99 -3.96 10.78
N VAL A 478 16.06 -3.26 10.14
CA VAL A 478 15.13 -2.35 10.79
C VAL A 478 13.86 -3.11 11.18
N SER A 479 13.53 -3.09 12.48
CA SER A 479 12.35 -3.78 13.00
C SER A 479 11.05 -3.04 12.65
N PRO A 480 9.95 -3.76 12.36
CA PRO A 480 8.64 -3.14 12.14
C PRO A 480 8.17 -2.34 13.36
N ASP A 481 7.72 -1.09 13.14
CA ASP A 481 7.08 -0.28 14.18
C ASP A 481 5.59 -0.65 14.33
N TRP A 482 5.33 -1.59 15.24
CA TRP A 482 3.97 -2.05 15.57
C TRP A 482 3.10 -0.97 16.20
N VAL A 483 3.69 0.01 16.90
CA VAL A 483 2.95 1.12 17.53
C VAL A 483 2.47 2.08 16.46
N TYR A 484 3.33 2.41 15.50
CA TYR A 484 2.98 3.19 14.33
C TYR A 484 1.90 2.50 13.49
N ALA A 485 2.07 1.21 13.19
CA ALA A 485 1.08 0.44 12.44
C ALA A 485 -0.28 0.39 13.15
N GLY A 486 -0.29 0.15 14.46
CA GLY A 486 -1.50 0.20 15.28
C GLY A 486 -2.22 1.55 15.21
N LYS A 487 -1.47 2.64 15.42
CA LYS A 487 -2.02 4.00 15.55
C LYS A 487 -2.44 4.63 14.21
N TYR A 488 -1.66 4.42 13.14
CA TYR A 488 -1.84 5.14 11.88
C TYR A 488 -2.42 4.27 10.75
N ILE A 489 -2.43 2.95 10.88
CA ILE A 489 -3.01 2.03 9.89
C ILE A 489 -4.26 1.36 10.46
N PHE A 490 -4.12 0.58 11.54
CA PHE A 490 -5.24 -0.22 12.07
C PHE A 490 -6.32 0.60 12.79
N PHE A 491 -5.94 1.66 13.51
CA PHE A 491 -6.92 2.53 14.17
C PHE A 491 -7.83 3.28 13.17
N PRO A 492 -7.32 3.92 12.11
CA PRO A 492 -8.16 4.48 11.05
C PRO A 492 -9.03 3.42 10.34
N LEU A 493 -8.51 2.20 10.13
CA LEU A 493 -9.30 1.09 9.60
C LEU A 493 -10.44 0.69 10.55
N GLY A 494 -10.18 0.66 11.86
CA GLY A 494 -11.20 0.41 12.88
C GLY A 494 -12.29 1.48 12.88
N ILE A 495 -11.91 2.76 12.77
CA ILE A 495 -12.86 3.88 12.62
C ILE A 495 -13.67 3.75 11.32
N MET A 496 -13.02 3.40 10.21
CA MET A 496 -13.65 3.18 8.91
C MET A 496 -14.72 2.07 9.01
N PHE A 497 -14.40 0.95 9.65
CA PHE A 497 -15.35 -0.14 9.89
C PHE A 497 -16.52 0.29 10.79
N LEU A 498 -16.22 0.92 11.92
CA LEU A 498 -17.23 1.29 12.91
C LEU A 498 -18.17 2.38 12.39
N LEU A 499 -17.65 3.52 11.95
CA LEU A 499 -18.48 4.66 11.57
C LEU A 499 -19.13 4.51 10.20
N GLN A 500 -18.42 3.94 9.22
CA GLN A 500 -18.84 4.01 7.82
C GLN A 500 -19.56 2.75 7.36
N VAL A 501 -19.16 1.58 7.88
CA VAL A 501 -19.78 0.29 7.55
C VAL A 501 -20.91 -0.02 8.54
N ILE A 502 -20.64 -0.07 9.85
CA ILE A 502 -21.65 -0.43 10.86
C ILE A 502 -22.64 0.72 11.06
N PHE A 503 -22.15 1.91 11.43
CA PHE A 503 -23.02 3.05 11.78
C PHE A 503 -23.36 3.97 10.60
N GLY A 504 -22.99 3.62 9.37
CA GLY A 504 -23.22 4.48 8.20
C GLY A 504 -24.70 4.80 7.97
N TYR A 505 -25.60 3.85 8.22
CA TYR A 505 -27.05 4.06 8.12
C TYR A 505 -27.58 4.97 9.24
N VAL A 506 -27.03 4.84 10.45
CA VAL A 506 -27.38 5.68 11.60
C VAL A 506 -27.00 7.12 11.30
N ILE A 507 -25.78 7.38 10.82
CA ILE A 507 -25.31 8.73 10.45
C ILE A 507 -26.24 9.37 9.40
N LYS A 508 -26.68 8.60 8.39
CA LYS A 508 -27.61 9.10 7.37
C LYS A 508 -28.96 9.50 7.96
N ARG A 509 -29.51 8.69 8.87
CA ARG A 509 -30.79 8.99 9.55
C ARG A 509 -30.64 10.15 10.55
N LEU A 510 -29.54 10.20 11.30
CA LEU A 510 -29.21 11.31 12.19
C LEU A 510 -29.11 12.63 11.43
N THR A 511 -28.44 12.63 10.27
CA THR A 511 -28.34 13.82 9.41
C THR A 511 -29.73 14.28 8.95
N LEU A 512 -30.62 13.36 8.57
CA LEU A 512 -31.98 13.69 8.14
C LEU A 512 -32.81 14.34 9.25
N PHE A 513 -32.74 13.81 10.48
CA PHE A 513 -33.59 14.27 11.59
C PHE A 513 -32.97 15.41 12.40
N TYR A 514 -31.72 15.28 12.81
CA TYR A 514 -31.06 16.22 13.71
C TYR A 514 -30.40 17.38 12.98
N VAL A 515 -29.93 17.21 11.74
CA VAL A 515 -29.36 18.33 10.97
C VAL A 515 -30.47 18.98 10.15
N ILE A 516 -30.98 18.28 9.12
CA ILE A 516 -31.95 18.85 8.18
C ILE A 516 -33.29 19.16 8.88
N GLY A 517 -33.78 18.23 9.71
CA GLY A 517 -35.06 18.39 10.41
C GLY A 517 -35.09 19.55 11.41
N ASN A 518 -33.97 19.84 12.09
CA ASN A 518 -33.87 20.97 13.02
C ASN A 518 -33.74 22.31 12.28
N ILE A 519 -32.88 22.38 11.25
CA ILE A 519 -32.69 23.60 10.44
C ILE A 519 -33.97 23.96 9.70
N PHE A 520 -34.64 22.98 9.09
CA PHE A 520 -35.89 23.17 8.34
C PHE A 520 -37.12 22.69 9.11
N ARG A 521 -37.27 23.14 10.37
CA ARG A 521 -38.36 22.70 11.26
C ARG A 521 -39.75 22.85 10.67
N LYS A 522 -40.04 23.98 9.99
CA LYS A 522 -41.35 24.21 9.34
C LYS A 522 -41.65 23.13 8.30
N ARG A 523 -40.66 22.78 7.47
CA ARG A 523 -40.78 21.70 6.47
C ARG A 523 -40.90 20.33 7.13
N CYS A 524 -40.11 20.04 8.16
CA CYS A 524 -40.18 18.79 8.91
C CYS A 524 -41.58 18.58 9.53
N LYS A 525 -42.14 19.60 10.18
CA LYS A 525 -43.52 19.55 10.71
C LYS A 525 -44.57 19.30 9.62
N ALA A 526 -44.49 20.03 8.51
CA ALA A 526 -45.43 19.87 7.39
C ALA A 526 -45.40 18.43 6.83
N ARG A 527 -44.21 17.83 6.73
CA ARG A 527 -44.04 16.44 6.29
C ARG A 527 -44.68 15.44 7.25
N ILE A 528 -44.50 15.61 8.57
CA ILE A 528 -45.11 14.71 9.56
C ILE A 528 -46.64 14.82 9.53
N ILE A 529 -47.18 16.04 9.41
CA ILE A 529 -48.63 16.27 9.28
C ILE A 529 -49.16 15.64 7.99
N HIS A 530 -48.44 15.80 6.87
CA HIS A 530 -48.82 15.19 5.60
C HIS A 530 -48.85 13.66 5.69
N LEU A 531 -47.84 13.03 6.30
CA LEU A 531 -47.81 11.58 6.52
C LEU A 531 -48.99 11.12 7.37
N TYR A 532 -49.29 11.84 8.46
CA TYR A 532 -50.42 11.54 9.33
C TYR A 532 -51.75 11.60 8.56
N ASN A 533 -51.98 12.68 7.80
CA ASN A 533 -53.20 12.86 7.01
C ASN A 533 -53.32 11.80 5.90
N LYS A 534 -52.22 11.42 5.27
CA LYS A 534 -52.16 10.35 4.26
C LYS A 534 -52.59 9.01 4.87
N MET A 535 -52.05 8.65 6.03
CA MET A 535 -52.43 7.43 6.76
C MET A 535 -53.91 7.45 7.18
N LEU A 536 -54.38 8.58 7.68
CA LEU A 536 -55.77 8.76 8.10
C LEU A 536 -56.73 8.62 6.91
N PHE A 537 -56.41 9.24 5.78
CA PHE A 537 -57.18 9.15 4.55
C PHE A 537 -57.28 7.71 4.03
N VAL A 538 -56.15 6.99 3.97
CA VAL A 538 -56.12 5.57 3.54
C VAL A 538 -57.01 4.72 4.44
N ARG A 539 -56.98 4.93 5.76
CA ARG A 539 -57.81 4.18 6.70
C ARG A 539 -59.30 4.48 6.57
N ILE A 540 -59.67 5.77 6.46
CA ILE A 540 -61.08 6.18 6.31
C ILE A 540 -61.66 5.60 5.01
N ASN A 541 -60.92 5.73 3.90
CA ASN A 541 -61.38 5.21 2.62
C ASN A 541 -61.39 3.68 2.59
N GLY A 542 -60.40 3.01 3.19
CA GLY A 542 -60.39 1.57 3.35
C GLY A 542 -61.62 1.05 4.10
N ARG A 543 -62.00 1.70 5.20
CA ARG A 543 -63.23 1.36 5.95
C ARG A 543 -64.50 1.64 5.15
N LYS A 544 -64.57 2.75 4.42
CA LYS A 544 -65.71 3.07 3.54
C LYS A 544 -65.90 2.00 2.46
N LEU A 545 -64.81 1.62 1.79
CA LEU A 545 -64.82 0.58 0.75
C LEU A 545 -65.18 -0.80 1.32
N ALA A 546 -64.66 -1.16 2.49
CA ALA A 546 -65.01 -2.42 3.15
C ALA A 546 -66.51 -2.47 3.51
N ARG A 547 -67.06 -1.38 4.06
CA ARG A 547 -68.50 -1.28 4.37
C ARG A 547 -69.37 -1.36 3.12
N ALA A 548 -68.97 -0.73 2.01
CA ALA A 548 -69.68 -0.82 0.74
C ALA A 548 -69.65 -2.25 0.18
N ARG A 549 -68.49 -2.92 0.25
CA ARG A 549 -68.33 -4.33 -0.18
C ARG A 549 -69.21 -5.28 0.63
N ILE A 550 -69.24 -5.14 1.96
CA ILE A 550 -70.11 -5.96 2.82
C ILE A 550 -71.58 -5.72 2.48
N ARG A 551 -72.01 -4.47 2.34
CA ARG A 551 -73.39 -4.15 1.94
C ARG A 551 -73.77 -4.76 0.59
N PHE A 552 -72.89 -4.66 -0.40
CA PHE A 552 -73.11 -5.28 -1.71
C PHE A 552 -73.19 -6.81 -1.64
N GLN A 553 -72.32 -7.46 -0.87
CA GLN A 553 -72.35 -8.91 -0.66
C GLN A 553 -73.61 -9.38 0.06
N VAL A 554 -74.05 -8.64 1.08
CA VAL A 554 -75.30 -8.93 1.81
C VAL A 554 -76.50 -8.77 0.87
N GLN A 555 -76.59 -7.67 0.11
CA GLN A 555 -77.67 -7.44 -0.85
C GLN A 555 -77.75 -8.55 -1.90
N ARG A 556 -76.60 -8.97 -2.44
CA ARG A 556 -76.53 -10.07 -3.40
C ARG A 556 -77.01 -11.40 -2.82
N ARG A 557 -76.69 -11.67 -1.54
CA ARG A 557 -77.17 -12.88 -0.84
C ARG A 557 -78.68 -12.85 -0.61
N ILE A 558 -79.25 -11.68 -0.29
CA ILE A 558 -80.70 -11.49 -0.11
C ILE A 558 -81.41 -11.76 -1.44
N LEU A 559 -81.00 -11.08 -2.52
CA LEU A 559 -81.58 -11.28 -3.87
C LEU A 559 -81.50 -12.75 -4.33
N HIS A 560 -80.40 -13.43 -4.00
CA HIS A 560 -80.28 -14.85 -4.34
C HIS A 560 -81.25 -15.74 -3.56
N ARG A 561 -81.49 -15.44 -2.27
CA ARG A 561 -82.50 -16.16 -1.47
C ARG A 561 -83.91 -15.93 -2.01
N GLU A 562 -84.26 -14.69 -2.31
CA GLU A 562 -85.55 -14.33 -2.91
C GLU A 562 -85.78 -15.06 -4.24
N TYR A 563 -84.75 -15.13 -5.10
CA TYR A 563 -84.81 -15.90 -6.34
C TYR A 563 -85.06 -17.40 -6.12
N ILE A 564 -84.41 -18.00 -5.11
CA ILE A 564 -84.62 -19.42 -4.76
C ILE A 564 -86.04 -19.64 -4.23
N GLU A 565 -86.55 -18.75 -3.38
CA GLU A 565 -87.91 -18.82 -2.83
C GLU A 565 -88.96 -18.71 -3.95
N GLN A 566 -88.81 -17.76 -4.86
CA GLN A 566 -89.69 -17.64 -6.04
C GLN A 566 -89.66 -18.91 -6.91
N LYS A 567 -88.47 -19.49 -7.15
CA LYS A 567 -88.34 -20.73 -7.91
C LYS A 567 -89.00 -21.93 -7.20
N ARG A 568 -88.94 -21.98 -5.87
CA ARG A 568 -89.64 -23.00 -5.06
C ARG A 568 -91.15 -22.83 -5.13
N GLN A 569 -91.66 -21.61 -4.99
CA GLN A 569 -93.09 -21.32 -5.13
C GLN A 569 -93.58 -21.70 -6.53
N ALA A 570 -92.88 -21.28 -7.59
CA ALA A 570 -93.24 -21.65 -8.96
C ALA A 570 -93.27 -23.17 -9.16
N LYS A 571 -92.33 -23.92 -8.56
CA LYS A 571 -92.33 -25.39 -8.62
C LYS A 571 -93.47 -26.02 -7.83
N PHE A 572 -93.91 -25.40 -6.73
CA PHE A 572 -95.08 -25.84 -5.96
C PHE A 572 -96.39 -25.62 -6.71
N TYR A 573 -96.51 -24.58 -7.54
CA TYR A 573 -97.68 -24.35 -8.39
C TYR A 573 -97.72 -25.22 -9.67
N LEU A 574 -96.61 -25.90 -10.00
CA LEU A 574 -96.48 -26.78 -11.18
C LEU A 574 -96.66 -28.28 -10.85
N CYS A 575 -96.77 -28.62 -9.56
CA CYS A 575 -97.22 -29.93 -9.07
C CYS A 575 -98.67 -29.80 -8.62
#